data_AF-A0A8H3FEF0-F1
#
_entry.id   AF-A0A8H3FEF0-F1
#
_cell.length_a   1.000
_cell.length_b   1.000
_cell.length_c   1.000
_cell.angle_alpha   90.00
_cell.angle_beta   90.00
_cell.angle_gamma   90.00
#
_symmetry.space_group_name_H-M   'P 1'
#
loop_
_entity.id
_entity.type
_entity.pdbx_description
1 polymer ?
#
loop_
_entity_poly.entity_id
_entity_poly.type
_entity_poly.pdbx_seq_one_letter_code
_entity_poly.pdbx_strand_id
1 'polypeptide(L)'
;MSNLVADNTATVARSIGCTQDPDSQATLDCLRQTPLENLMDASVKLARQLRPPFGELAFYPSYDNDYLVDRPSVLLRKGAFVKGISIMGSWVANDGAWYAQPSISDDASVLASFQTFVLGLSQPSLERLLSLYPLADFTQLVDEKVKATADYYRAAQINRDIWFTCPVIDFTWQYTRFGGDSNIRLYDMNQTKFGPILQYMGVPQWRVSHLSDIPYLMNEDVAAGGDNSPGQQDLSVLLSGSVAAFAYSGDPTISRGRTFKDWPVAYSDQSTQALSKEYPAELSLYVVGGPQGNGPANMSSGTGSGASEREIALAWEKVMERCSFINSILEEIGV
;
A
#
# COMPACT_ATOMS: atom_id res chain seq x y z
N MET A 1 -10.55 21.45 7.41
CA MET A 1 -9.47 20.70 8.09
C MET A 1 -10.06 19.42 8.62
N SER A 2 -9.41 18.27 8.43
CA SER A 2 -9.77 17.09 9.23
C SER A 2 -9.39 17.43 10.66
N ASN A 3 -10.38 17.67 11.52
CA ASN A 3 -10.11 18.01 12.92
C ASN A 3 -9.49 16.84 13.69
N LEU A 4 -9.43 15.63 13.11
CA LEU A 4 -9.01 14.42 13.84
C LEU A 4 -7.59 14.51 14.40
N VAL A 5 -6.61 15.01 13.63
CA VAL A 5 -5.23 15.16 14.13
C VAL A 5 -5.13 16.25 15.19
N ALA A 6 -5.84 17.36 15.02
CA ALA A 6 -5.91 18.45 16.00
C ALA A 6 -6.59 17.99 17.31
N ASP A 7 -7.68 17.24 17.20
CA ASP A 7 -8.42 16.66 18.33
C ASP A 7 -7.58 15.63 19.09
N ASN A 8 -6.80 14.82 18.37
CA ASN A 8 -5.85 13.88 18.96
C ASN A 8 -4.74 14.62 19.71
N THR A 9 -4.20 15.70 19.11
CA THR A 9 -3.18 16.56 19.75
C THR A 9 -3.72 17.22 21.01
N ALA A 10 -4.95 17.76 20.96
CA ALA A 10 -5.63 18.33 22.13
C ALA A 10 -5.85 17.28 23.24
N THR A 11 -6.11 16.03 22.85
CA THR A 11 -6.31 14.93 23.80
C THR A 11 -5.00 14.55 24.50
N VAL A 12 -3.88 14.50 23.77
CA VAL A 12 -2.55 14.34 24.38
C VAL A 12 -2.26 15.48 25.35
N ALA A 13 -2.40 16.74 24.91
CA ALA A 13 -2.12 17.92 25.75
C ALA A 13 -2.90 17.88 27.07
N ARG A 14 -4.21 17.58 27.02
CA ARG A 14 -5.04 17.43 28.22
C ARG A 14 -4.56 16.30 29.13
N SER A 15 -4.13 15.18 28.57
CA SER A 15 -3.72 14.00 29.35
C SER A 15 -2.47 14.22 30.19
N ILE A 16 -1.62 15.18 29.81
CA ILE A 16 -0.38 15.55 30.52
C ILE A 16 -0.50 16.87 31.30
N GLY A 17 -1.72 17.41 31.42
CA GLY A 17 -2.00 18.61 32.22
C GLY A 17 -1.73 19.95 31.51
N CYS A 18 -1.53 19.95 30.19
CA CYS A 18 -1.49 21.18 29.41
C CYS A 18 -2.91 21.73 29.16
N THR A 19 -2.99 23.01 28.76
CA THR A 19 -4.25 23.74 28.57
C THR A 19 -5.17 23.13 27.51
N GLN A 20 -6.46 23.47 27.57
CA GLN A 20 -7.49 22.86 26.72
C GLN A 20 -7.53 23.41 25.29
N ASP A 21 -7.01 24.61 25.06
CA ASP A 21 -6.96 25.21 23.72
C ASP A 21 -5.72 24.70 22.97
N PRO A 22 -5.86 23.75 22.03
CA PRO A 22 -4.71 23.17 21.33
C PRO A 22 -3.93 24.19 20.50
N ASP A 23 -4.56 25.29 20.10
CA ASP A 23 -3.96 26.32 19.25
C ASP A 23 -3.32 27.46 20.05
N SER A 24 -3.47 27.44 21.38
CA SER A 24 -2.89 28.48 22.23
C SER A 24 -1.37 28.32 22.38
N GLN A 25 -0.66 29.46 22.40
CA GLN A 25 0.77 29.50 22.72
C GLN A 25 1.06 28.87 24.10
N ALA A 26 0.13 29.00 25.06
CA ALA A 26 0.25 28.39 26.39
C ALA A 26 0.29 26.87 26.33
N THR A 27 -0.55 26.24 25.50
CA THR A 27 -0.51 24.78 25.28
C THR A 27 0.83 24.38 24.66
N LEU A 28 1.28 25.09 23.63
CA LEU A 28 2.56 24.80 22.96
C LEU A 28 3.74 24.92 23.92
N ASP A 29 3.78 25.96 24.75
CA ASP A 29 4.87 26.16 25.71
C ASP A 29 4.87 25.08 26.80
N CYS A 30 3.69 24.68 27.27
CA CYS A 30 3.55 23.55 28.20
C CYS A 30 4.04 22.23 27.58
N LEU A 31 3.65 21.93 26.34
CA LEU A 31 4.09 20.73 25.62
C LEU A 31 5.61 20.71 25.46
N ARG A 32 6.23 21.85 25.13
CA ARG A 32 7.70 21.99 24.99
C ARG A 32 8.46 21.82 26.31
N GLN A 33 7.85 22.14 27.43
CA GLN A 33 8.43 21.98 28.77
C GLN A 33 8.21 20.59 29.36
N THR A 34 7.29 19.82 28.79
CA THR A 34 7.00 18.45 29.24
C THR A 34 8.17 17.53 28.88
N PRO A 35 8.65 16.67 29.81
CA PRO A 35 9.66 15.66 29.49
C PRO A 35 9.24 14.80 28.30
N LEU A 36 10.18 14.51 27.41
CA LEU A 36 9.91 13.79 26.16
C LEU A 36 9.24 12.43 26.42
N GLU A 37 9.70 11.71 27.45
CA GLU A 37 9.16 10.41 27.82
C GLU A 37 7.66 10.47 28.14
N ASN A 38 7.23 11.49 28.89
CA ASN A 38 5.83 11.68 29.24
C ASN A 38 4.98 12.00 28.00
N LEU A 39 5.50 12.86 27.11
CA LEU A 39 4.81 13.23 25.88
C LEU A 39 4.69 12.03 24.92
N MET A 40 5.75 11.23 24.82
CA MET A 40 5.78 10.03 23.99
C MET A 40 4.82 8.96 24.53
N ASP A 41 4.84 8.69 25.83
CA ASP A 41 3.95 7.71 26.46
C ASP A 41 2.48 8.08 26.27
N ALA A 42 2.12 9.35 26.47
CA ALA A 42 0.77 9.84 26.23
C ALA A 42 0.34 9.70 24.75
N SER A 43 1.22 10.11 23.83
CA SER A 43 0.96 10.05 22.39
C SER A 43 0.80 8.61 21.88
N VAL A 44 1.73 7.72 22.23
CA VAL A 44 1.71 6.30 21.81
C VAL A 44 0.51 5.57 22.41
N LYS A 45 0.17 5.85 23.68
CA LYS A 45 -1.00 5.27 24.34
C LYS A 45 -2.29 5.67 23.61
N LEU A 46 -2.46 6.96 23.33
CA LEU A 46 -3.62 7.45 22.59
C LEU A 46 -3.68 6.82 21.19
N ALA A 47 -2.56 6.83 20.47
CA ALA A 47 -2.48 6.31 19.11
C ALA A 47 -2.94 4.85 19.04
N ARG A 48 -2.38 3.97 19.89
CA ARG A 48 -2.73 2.55 19.92
C ARG A 48 -4.16 2.29 20.40
N GLN A 49 -4.70 3.15 21.25
CA GLN A 49 -6.11 3.08 21.65
C GLN A 49 -7.04 3.39 20.49
N LEU A 50 -6.71 4.42 19.68
CA LEU A 50 -7.53 4.83 18.54
C LEU A 50 -7.40 3.86 17.36
N ARG A 51 -6.20 3.34 17.10
CA ARG A 51 -5.83 2.60 15.89
C ARG A 51 -4.97 1.36 16.21
N PRO A 52 -5.53 0.32 16.82
CA PRO A 52 -4.77 -0.87 17.17
C PRO A 52 -4.29 -1.65 15.91
N PRO A 53 -3.20 -2.43 16.02
CA PRO A 53 -2.33 -2.56 17.19
C PRO A 53 -1.22 -1.50 17.25
N PHE A 54 -0.87 -0.86 16.13
CA PHE A 54 0.35 -0.05 16.01
C PHE A 54 0.15 1.45 16.31
N GLY A 55 -1.08 1.95 16.26
CA GLY A 55 -1.39 3.37 16.40
C GLY A 55 -1.21 4.17 15.10
N GLU A 56 -1.13 3.49 13.97
CA GLU A 56 -0.95 4.11 12.65
C GLU A 56 -2.06 5.11 12.35
N LEU A 57 -1.70 6.21 11.70
CA LEU A 57 -2.64 7.25 11.28
C LEU A 57 -3.45 7.88 12.44
N ALA A 58 -2.98 7.79 13.68
CA ALA A 58 -3.49 8.63 14.77
C ALA A 58 -3.02 10.09 14.62
N PHE A 59 -1.77 10.26 14.17
CA PHE A 59 -1.21 11.54 13.76
C PHE A 59 -0.68 11.35 12.34
N TYR A 60 -1.29 12.01 11.36
CA TYR A 60 -1.00 11.83 9.94
C TYR A 60 -0.89 13.18 9.23
N PRO A 61 -0.30 13.25 8.02
CA PRO A 61 -0.21 14.50 7.28
C PRO A 61 -1.59 15.15 7.11
N SER A 62 -1.69 16.41 7.50
CA SER A 62 -2.87 17.26 7.32
C SER A 62 -2.60 18.31 6.25
N TYR A 63 -3.63 18.67 5.48
CA TYR A 63 -3.56 19.87 4.64
C TYR A 63 -3.56 21.12 5.54
N ASP A 64 -2.42 21.79 5.59
CA ASP A 64 -2.10 22.92 6.45
C ASP A 64 -2.22 24.27 5.74
N ASN A 65 -2.58 24.26 4.45
CA ASN A 65 -2.62 25.46 3.61
C ASN A 65 -1.25 26.15 3.47
N ASP A 66 -0.16 25.41 3.70
CA ASP A 66 1.23 25.83 3.49
C ASP A 66 1.96 24.79 2.62
N TYR A 67 2.39 23.68 3.22
CA TYR A 67 3.06 22.60 2.49
C TYR A 67 2.05 21.76 1.69
N LEU A 68 0.92 21.41 2.31
CA LEU A 68 -0.20 20.71 1.68
C LEU A 68 -1.40 21.66 1.61
N VAL A 69 -1.58 22.29 0.44
CA VAL A 69 -2.60 23.32 0.23
C VAL A 69 -4.02 22.79 0.05
N ASP A 70 -4.18 21.52 -0.27
CA ASP A 70 -5.47 20.84 -0.47
C ASP A 70 -5.26 19.33 -0.26
N ARG A 71 -6.34 18.54 -0.34
CA ARG A 71 -6.26 17.08 -0.31
C ARG A 71 -5.39 16.57 -1.47
N PRO A 72 -4.46 15.63 -1.24
CA PRO A 72 -3.62 15.07 -2.32
C PRO A 72 -4.43 14.51 -3.49
N SER A 73 -5.56 13.83 -3.24
CA SER A 73 -6.46 13.30 -4.27
C SER A 73 -7.05 14.39 -5.18
N VAL A 74 -7.33 15.57 -4.63
CA VAL A 74 -7.80 16.76 -5.36
C VAL A 74 -6.65 17.39 -6.16
N LEU A 75 -5.46 17.51 -5.57
CA LEU A 75 -4.27 18.05 -6.25
C LEU A 75 -3.87 17.18 -7.46
N LEU A 76 -3.92 15.86 -7.31
CA LEU A 76 -3.65 14.91 -8.40
C LEU A 76 -4.62 15.09 -9.57
N ARG A 77 -5.93 15.19 -9.31
CA ARG A 77 -6.96 15.40 -10.34
C ARG A 77 -6.91 16.79 -10.99
N LYS A 78 -6.26 17.77 -10.34
CA LYS A 78 -5.96 19.09 -10.92
C LYS A 78 -4.64 19.11 -11.71
N GLY A 79 -3.87 18.02 -11.73
CA GLY A 79 -2.52 18.02 -12.30
C GLY A 79 -1.53 18.90 -11.53
N ALA A 80 -1.84 19.22 -10.26
CA ALA A 80 -1.10 20.15 -9.42
C ALA A 80 0.05 19.44 -8.69
N PHE A 81 1.01 18.94 -9.48
CA PHE A 81 2.19 18.25 -9.00
C PHE A 81 3.39 18.54 -9.91
N VAL A 82 4.59 18.23 -9.44
CA VAL A 82 5.83 18.40 -10.21
C VAL A 82 5.87 17.38 -11.35
N LYS A 83 6.16 17.84 -12.58
CA LYS A 83 6.19 17.01 -13.79
C LYS A 83 7.64 16.72 -14.23
N GLY A 84 7.81 15.77 -15.15
CA GLY A 84 9.13 15.44 -15.72
C GLY A 84 10.03 14.65 -14.78
N ILE A 85 9.45 13.94 -13.81
CA ILE A 85 10.16 13.03 -12.90
C ILE A 85 9.70 11.60 -13.23
N SER A 86 10.64 10.74 -13.61
CA SER A 86 10.36 9.31 -13.77
C SER A 86 9.98 8.70 -12.42
N ILE A 87 8.95 7.85 -12.38
CA ILE A 87 8.46 7.25 -11.13
C ILE A 87 8.66 5.74 -11.16
N MET A 88 9.17 5.20 -10.05
CA MET A 88 9.07 3.78 -9.73
C MET A 88 8.11 3.62 -8.55
N GLY A 89 7.11 2.77 -8.71
CA GLY A 89 6.10 2.48 -7.69
C GLY A 89 5.91 0.98 -7.50
N SER A 90 5.37 0.58 -6.36
CA SER A 90 5.19 -0.83 -6.03
C SER A 90 4.18 -1.07 -4.94
N TRP A 91 3.84 -2.34 -4.79
CA TRP A 91 3.16 -2.92 -3.65
C TRP A 91 3.73 -4.32 -3.41
N VAL A 92 3.35 -4.93 -2.29
CA VAL A 92 3.68 -6.32 -2.00
C VAL A 92 2.40 -7.16 -1.97
N ALA A 93 2.51 -8.44 -2.33
CA ALA A 93 1.36 -9.28 -2.65
C ALA A 93 0.29 -9.36 -1.54
N ASN A 94 0.68 -9.24 -0.26
CA ASN A 94 -0.21 -9.26 0.90
C ASN A 94 -0.02 -8.05 1.84
N ASP A 95 0.18 -6.85 1.28
CA ASP A 95 0.38 -5.58 2.02
C ASP A 95 -0.64 -5.35 3.16
N GLY A 96 -1.90 -5.75 2.96
CA GLY A 96 -2.98 -5.56 3.93
C GLY A 96 -3.04 -6.60 5.06
N ALA A 97 -2.08 -7.53 5.15
CA ALA A 97 -2.10 -8.66 6.07
C ALA A 97 -2.27 -8.30 7.56
N TRP A 98 -1.81 -7.11 7.97
CA TRP A 98 -1.73 -6.68 9.37
C TRP A 98 -3.05 -6.10 9.90
N TYR A 99 -3.96 -5.71 9.01
CA TYR A 99 -5.16 -4.96 9.35
C TYR A 99 -6.35 -5.86 9.71
N ALA A 100 -6.24 -7.17 9.48
CA ALA A 100 -7.28 -8.15 9.76
C ALA A 100 -6.83 -9.15 10.83
N GLN A 101 -7.76 -9.54 11.72
CA GLN A 101 -7.52 -10.63 12.65
C GLN A 101 -7.65 -11.98 11.93
N PRO A 102 -6.76 -12.96 12.15
CA PRO A 102 -6.80 -14.24 11.43
C PRO A 102 -8.10 -15.03 11.59
N SER A 103 -8.81 -14.80 12.69
CA SER A 103 -10.01 -15.54 13.09
C SER A 103 -11.33 -14.95 12.59
N ILE A 104 -11.34 -13.81 11.89
CA ILE A 104 -12.59 -13.20 11.40
C ILE A 104 -13.31 -14.15 10.42
N SER A 105 -14.64 -14.17 10.40
CA SER A 105 -15.38 -15.16 9.59
C SER A 105 -16.74 -14.66 9.11
N ASP A 106 -16.89 -13.34 9.00
CA ASP A 106 -18.13 -12.70 8.57
C ASP A 106 -17.86 -11.32 7.94
N ASP A 107 -18.83 -10.87 7.14
CA ASP A 107 -18.76 -9.58 6.44
C ASP A 107 -18.57 -8.40 7.39
N ALA A 108 -19.23 -8.41 8.56
CA ALA A 108 -19.13 -7.31 9.52
C ALA A 108 -17.72 -7.14 10.05
N SER A 109 -17.03 -8.24 10.33
CA SER A 109 -15.64 -8.27 10.78
C SER A 109 -14.66 -7.91 9.65
N VAL A 110 -14.97 -8.30 8.41
CA VAL A 110 -14.21 -7.85 7.22
C VAL A 110 -14.31 -6.33 7.08
N LEU A 111 -15.51 -5.76 7.16
CA LEU A 111 -15.71 -4.30 7.09
C LEU A 111 -15.02 -3.57 8.25
N ALA A 112 -15.14 -4.09 9.47
CA ALA A 112 -14.52 -3.51 10.66
C ALA A 112 -12.99 -3.40 10.56
N SER A 113 -12.34 -4.29 9.79
CA SER A 113 -10.88 -4.30 9.61
C SER A 113 -10.33 -2.99 9.01
N PHE A 114 -11.08 -2.32 8.13
CA PHE A 114 -10.66 -1.07 7.49
C PHE A 114 -11.54 0.13 7.86
N GLN A 115 -12.77 -0.07 8.32
CA GLN A 115 -13.65 1.03 8.77
C GLN A 115 -13.13 1.75 10.01
N THR A 116 -12.22 1.14 10.76
CA THR A 116 -11.46 1.85 11.80
C THR A 116 -10.66 3.03 11.21
N PHE A 117 -10.29 2.93 9.93
CA PHE A 117 -9.44 3.88 9.23
C PHE A 117 -10.14 4.71 8.16
N VAL A 118 -11.18 4.15 7.52
CA VAL A 118 -12.01 4.82 6.51
C VAL A 118 -13.37 5.17 7.11
N LEU A 119 -13.64 6.45 7.35
CA LEU A 119 -14.79 6.90 8.14
C LEU A 119 -15.99 7.48 7.34
N GLY A 120 -16.02 7.35 6.02
CA GLY A 120 -17.06 8.01 5.21
C GLY A 120 -17.75 7.16 4.13
N LEU A 121 -17.45 5.86 4.04
CA LEU A 121 -18.07 5.00 3.04
C LEU A 121 -19.57 4.82 3.29
N SER A 122 -20.37 5.08 2.25
CA SER A 122 -21.81 4.82 2.30
C SER A 122 -22.12 3.33 2.34
N GLN A 123 -23.29 2.96 2.86
CA GLN A 123 -23.73 1.56 2.89
C GLN A 123 -23.73 0.90 1.49
N PRO A 124 -24.23 1.55 0.41
CA PRO A 124 -24.10 1.01 -0.94
C PRO A 124 -22.65 0.80 -1.39
N SER A 125 -21.74 1.71 -1.02
CA SER A 125 -20.31 1.57 -1.33
C SER A 125 -19.69 0.37 -0.62
N LEU A 126 -20.05 0.13 0.64
CA LEU A 126 -19.59 -1.03 1.42
C LEU A 126 -20.11 -2.36 0.82
N GLU A 127 -21.39 -2.41 0.45
CA GLU A 127 -21.99 -3.59 -0.19
C GLU A 127 -21.35 -3.87 -1.55
N ARG A 128 -21.14 -2.82 -2.35
CA ARG A 128 -20.45 -2.95 -3.63
C ARG A 128 -19.02 -3.41 -3.43
N LEU A 129 -18.30 -2.87 -2.45
CA LEU A 129 -16.95 -3.30 -2.12
C LEU A 129 -16.95 -4.80 -1.79
N LEU A 130 -17.77 -5.26 -0.85
CA LEU A 130 -17.83 -6.69 -0.49
C LEU A 130 -18.16 -7.60 -1.70
N SER A 131 -18.99 -7.14 -2.63
CA SER A 131 -19.34 -7.89 -3.85
C SER A 131 -18.18 -8.11 -4.81
N LEU A 132 -17.15 -7.24 -4.79
CA LEU A 132 -15.94 -7.35 -5.63
C LEU A 132 -14.92 -8.35 -5.08
N TYR A 133 -15.13 -8.82 -3.85
CA TYR A 133 -14.26 -9.77 -3.15
C TYR A 133 -15.12 -10.94 -2.66
N PRO A 134 -15.70 -11.77 -3.55
CA PRO A 134 -16.52 -12.89 -3.11
C PRO A 134 -15.67 -13.89 -2.32
N LEU A 135 -16.22 -14.43 -1.22
CA LEU A 135 -15.51 -15.36 -0.32
C LEU A 135 -14.89 -16.56 -1.05
N ALA A 136 -15.57 -17.05 -2.09
CA ALA A 136 -15.12 -18.17 -2.91
C ALA A 136 -13.71 -17.95 -3.50
N ASP A 137 -13.37 -16.71 -3.84
CA ASP A 137 -12.07 -16.34 -4.40
C ASP A 137 -10.91 -16.56 -3.41
N PHE A 138 -11.17 -16.78 -2.11
CA PHE A 138 -10.14 -16.87 -1.06
C PHE A 138 -10.06 -18.24 -0.39
N THR A 139 -10.98 -19.14 -0.70
CA THR A 139 -11.06 -20.47 -0.06
C THR A 139 -9.81 -21.31 -0.27
N GLN A 140 -9.19 -21.21 -1.44
CA GLN A 140 -7.95 -21.91 -1.79
C GLN A 140 -6.71 -21.41 -1.04
N LEU A 141 -6.80 -20.25 -0.38
CA LEU A 141 -5.69 -19.71 0.41
C LEU A 141 -5.67 -20.27 1.84
N VAL A 142 -6.76 -20.92 2.28
CA VAL A 142 -6.87 -21.47 3.63
C VAL A 142 -5.95 -22.68 3.77
N ASP A 143 -5.09 -22.63 4.79
CA ASP A 143 -4.24 -23.73 5.22
C ASP A 143 -4.62 -24.10 6.66
N GLU A 144 -4.99 -25.36 6.88
CA GLU A 144 -5.40 -25.90 8.18
C GLU A 144 -4.34 -25.68 9.27
N LYS A 145 -3.07 -25.61 8.91
CA LYS A 145 -1.96 -25.39 9.85
C LYS A 145 -1.82 -23.94 10.28
N VAL A 146 -2.26 -23.01 9.44
CA VAL A 146 -2.11 -21.56 9.62
C VAL A 146 -3.28 -20.96 10.41
N LYS A 147 -4.43 -21.66 10.47
CA LYS A 147 -5.65 -21.27 11.22
C LYS A 147 -6.19 -19.86 10.87
N ALA A 148 -5.88 -19.37 9.67
CA ALA A 148 -6.49 -18.15 9.12
C ALA A 148 -7.68 -18.52 8.24
N THR A 149 -8.76 -17.77 8.34
CA THR A 149 -9.99 -18.01 7.56
C THR A 149 -9.90 -17.46 6.14
N ALA A 150 -10.84 -17.83 5.27
CA ALA A 150 -10.97 -17.21 3.96
C ALA A 150 -11.33 -15.71 4.07
N ASP A 151 -12.16 -15.32 5.05
CA ASP A 151 -12.48 -13.92 5.31
C ASP A 151 -11.27 -13.09 5.80
N TYR A 152 -10.31 -13.70 6.49
CA TYR A 152 -9.03 -13.04 6.79
C TYR A 152 -8.32 -12.63 5.49
N TYR A 153 -8.12 -13.56 4.56
CA TYR A 153 -7.44 -13.26 3.30
C TYR A 153 -8.23 -12.27 2.44
N ARG A 154 -9.56 -12.36 2.47
CA ARG A 154 -10.46 -11.40 1.85
C ARG A 154 -10.28 -9.99 2.41
N ALA A 155 -10.29 -9.85 3.74
CA ALA A 155 -10.05 -8.57 4.41
C ALA A 155 -8.64 -8.04 4.16
N ALA A 156 -7.63 -8.92 4.16
CA ALA A 156 -6.25 -8.55 3.86
C ALA A 156 -6.12 -7.99 2.43
N GLN A 157 -6.77 -8.61 1.44
CA GLN A 157 -6.77 -8.08 0.07
C GLN A 157 -7.51 -6.74 -0.03
N ILE A 158 -8.67 -6.58 0.64
CA ILE A 158 -9.39 -5.29 0.65
C ILE A 158 -8.50 -4.19 1.26
N ASN A 159 -7.82 -4.46 2.38
CA ASN A 159 -6.89 -3.51 2.99
C ASN A 159 -5.69 -3.22 2.09
N ARG A 160 -5.11 -4.24 1.44
CA ARG A 160 -4.03 -4.05 0.46
C ARG A 160 -4.47 -3.06 -0.64
N ASP A 161 -5.64 -3.31 -1.21
CA ASP A 161 -6.13 -2.56 -2.35
C ASP A 161 -6.45 -1.11 -1.94
N ILE A 162 -7.12 -0.90 -0.80
CA ILE A 162 -7.45 0.45 -0.28
C ILE A 162 -6.20 1.26 0.08
N TRP A 163 -5.25 0.67 0.80
CA TRP A 163 -4.15 1.44 1.42
C TRP A 163 -2.89 1.54 0.57
N PHE A 164 -2.64 0.56 -0.31
CA PHE A 164 -1.35 0.42 -0.97
C PHE A 164 -1.48 0.33 -2.49
N THR A 165 -2.12 -0.72 -3.01
CA THR A 165 -2.11 -1.01 -4.45
C THR A 165 -2.89 0.02 -5.27
N CYS A 166 -4.14 0.32 -4.92
CA CYS A 166 -4.96 1.24 -5.71
C CYS A 166 -4.50 2.70 -5.63
N PRO A 167 -4.02 3.22 -4.47
CA PRO A 167 -3.40 4.54 -4.40
C PRO A 167 -2.18 4.69 -5.30
N VAL A 168 -1.31 3.68 -5.38
CA VAL A 168 -0.15 3.69 -6.29
C VAL A 168 -0.61 3.78 -7.74
N ILE A 169 -1.58 2.94 -8.12
CA ILE A 169 -2.13 2.92 -9.49
C ILE A 169 -2.83 4.25 -9.82
N ASP A 170 -3.63 4.81 -8.90
CA ASP A 170 -4.28 6.12 -9.13
C ASP A 170 -3.23 7.19 -9.32
N PHE A 171 -2.26 7.28 -8.40
CA PHE A 171 -1.20 8.28 -8.44
C PHE A 171 -0.46 8.25 -9.77
N THR A 172 0.06 7.09 -10.19
CA THR A 172 0.87 7.00 -11.40
C THR A 172 0.05 7.19 -12.67
N TRP A 173 -1.23 6.80 -12.66
CA TRP A 173 -2.13 7.04 -13.77
C TRP A 173 -2.50 8.53 -13.90
N GLN A 174 -2.90 9.19 -12.82
CA GLN A 174 -3.16 10.64 -12.83
C GLN A 174 -1.89 11.41 -13.23
N TYR A 175 -0.73 10.98 -12.74
CA TYR A 175 0.56 11.55 -13.12
C TYR A 175 0.76 11.54 -14.64
N THR A 176 0.53 10.38 -15.27
CA THR A 176 0.62 10.20 -16.72
C THR A 176 -0.41 11.06 -17.45
N ARG A 177 -1.67 11.07 -16.99
CA ARG A 177 -2.78 11.81 -17.63
C ARG A 177 -2.56 13.32 -17.68
N PHE A 178 -2.00 13.90 -16.62
CA PHE A 178 -1.81 15.35 -16.53
C PHE A 178 -0.41 15.82 -16.98
N GLY A 179 0.27 15.02 -17.80
CA GLY A 179 1.52 15.40 -18.47
C GLY A 179 2.76 15.29 -17.59
N GLY A 180 2.74 14.38 -16.61
CA GLY A 180 3.96 13.89 -15.99
C GLY A 180 4.87 13.15 -16.98
N ASP A 181 6.04 12.73 -16.51
CA ASP A 181 6.90 11.80 -17.27
C ASP A 181 6.15 10.50 -17.59
N SER A 182 6.27 9.99 -18.82
CA SER A 182 5.68 8.72 -19.23
C SER A 182 6.48 7.51 -18.74
N ASN A 183 7.71 7.72 -18.25
CA ASN A 183 8.57 6.68 -17.71
C ASN A 183 8.16 6.28 -16.29
N ILE A 184 7.07 5.52 -16.22
CA ILE A 184 6.54 4.90 -15.00
C ILE A 184 6.93 3.43 -14.97
N ARG A 185 7.55 2.98 -13.88
CA ARG A 185 7.96 1.58 -13.66
C ARG A 185 7.24 1.05 -12.43
N LEU A 186 6.40 0.03 -12.62
CA LEU A 186 5.70 -0.62 -11.52
C LEU A 186 6.26 -2.01 -11.27
N TYR A 187 6.28 -2.44 -10.00
CA TYR A 187 6.50 -3.84 -9.64
C TYR A 187 5.56 -4.34 -8.55
N ASP A 188 5.27 -5.64 -8.59
CA ASP A 188 4.60 -6.39 -7.54
C ASP A 188 5.62 -7.31 -6.87
N MET A 189 5.86 -7.07 -5.58
CA MET A 189 6.73 -7.93 -4.79
C MET A 189 5.97 -9.16 -4.30
N ASN A 190 6.35 -10.34 -4.80
CA ASN A 190 5.73 -11.62 -4.43
C ASN A 190 6.72 -12.57 -3.75
N GLN A 191 7.71 -12.01 -3.04
CA GLN A 191 8.72 -12.78 -2.32
C GLN A 191 9.02 -12.12 -0.96
N THR A 192 9.35 -12.93 0.04
CA THR A 192 9.70 -12.43 1.38
C THR A 192 10.87 -13.20 1.98
N LYS A 193 11.77 -12.50 2.66
CA LYS A 193 12.80 -13.13 3.53
C LYS A 193 12.24 -13.42 4.93
N PHE A 194 11.07 -12.91 5.27
CA PHE A 194 10.51 -12.98 6.63
C PHE A 194 9.78 -14.29 6.93
N GLY A 195 9.57 -15.18 5.95
CA GLY A 195 8.79 -16.42 6.10
C GLY A 195 9.11 -17.23 7.38
N PRO A 196 10.37 -17.59 7.65
CA PRO A 196 10.75 -18.32 8.87
C PRO A 196 10.41 -17.57 10.17
N ILE A 197 10.61 -16.24 10.19
CA ILE A 197 10.34 -15.39 11.34
C ILE A 197 8.82 -15.28 11.59
N LEU A 198 8.03 -15.09 10.53
CA LEU A 198 6.58 -15.03 10.61
C LEU A 198 6.00 -16.36 11.14
N GLN A 199 6.59 -17.49 10.72
CA GLN A 199 6.24 -18.80 11.25
C GLN A 199 6.57 -18.91 12.74
N TYR A 200 7.75 -18.45 13.16
CA TYR A 200 8.17 -18.45 14.57
C TYR A 200 7.29 -17.53 15.44
N MET A 201 6.90 -16.37 14.92
CA MET A 201 6.02 -15.40 15.59
C MET A 201 4.56 -15.85 15.66
N GLY A 202 4.20 -16.97 15.01
CA GLY A 202 2.82 -17.45 14.97
C GLY A 202 1.90 -16.63 14.05
N VAL A 203 2.48 -15.92 13.07
CA VAL A 203 1.74 -15.16 12.05
C VAL A 203 2.07 -15.58 10.59
N PRO A 204 2.21 -16.89 10.28
CA PRO A 204 2.60 -17.33 8.93
C PRO A 204 1.58 -16.92 7.83
N GLN A 205 0.33 -16.63 8.18
CA GLN A 205 -0.69 -16.10 7.28
C GLN A 205 -0.31 -14.76 6.64
N TRP A 206 0.63 -14.01 7.23
CA TRP A 206 1.08 -12.73 6.68
C TRP A 206 1.80 -12.89 5.35
N ARG A 207 2.47 -14.02 5.10
CA ARG A 207 3.15 -14.33 3.83
C ARG A 207 4.06 -13.17 3.39
N VAL A 208 3.91 -12.70 2.15
CA VAL A 208 4.60 -11.52 1.62
C VAL A 208 3.83 -10.28 2.09
N SER A 209 3.98 -9.94 3.37
CA SER A 209 3.29 -8.79 3.99
C SER A 209 4.03 -7.48 3.77
N HIS A 210 3.40 -6.38 4.19
CA HIS A 210 4.00 -5.05 4.18
C HIS A 210 5.46 -5.06 4.66
N LEU A 211 6.31 -4.26 3.98
CA LEU A 211 7.77 -4.17 4.15
C LEU A 211 8.59 -5.39 3.66
N SER A 212 7.97 -6.41 3.06
CA SER A 212 8.70 -7.60 2.58
C SER A 212 9.73 -7.32 1.48
N ASP A 213 9.60 -6.22 0.75
CA ASP A 213 10.51 -5.80 -0.31
C ASP A 213 11.76 -5.06 0.19
N ILE A 214 11.70 -4.42 1.37
CA ILE A 214 12.80 -3.61 1.91
C ILE A 214 14.15 -4.34 1.97
N PRO A 215 14.25 -5.57 2.50
CA PRO A 215 15.54 -6.28 2.53
C PRO A 215 16.13 -6.55 1.14
N TYR A 216 15.28 -6.68 0.12
CA TYR A 216 15.72 -6.86 -1.26
C TYR A 216 16.13 -5.54 -1.89
N LEU A 217 15.39 -4.45 -1.62
CA LEU A 217 15.72 -3.10 -2.07
C LEU A 217 17.06 -2.62 -1.51
N MET A 218 17.27 -2.84 -0.21
CA MET A 218 18.49 -2.43 0.50
C MET A 218 19.66 -3.39 0.30
N ASN A 219 19.41 -4.56 -0.30
CA ASN A 219 20.37 -5.65 -0.44
C ASN A 219 20.97 -6.08 0.92
N GLU A 220 20.10 -6.27 1.90
CA GLU A 220 20.48 -6.59 3.28
C GLU A 220 19.97 -7.96 3.72
N ASP A 221 20.68 -8.54 4.68
CA ASP A 221 20.25 -9.72 5.40
C ASP A 221 19.16 -9.38 6.41
N VAL A 222 18.19 -10.27 6.53
CA VAL A 222 17.22 -10.22 7.62
C VAL A 222 17.81 -10.93 8.84
N ALA A 223 17.98 -10.18 9.92
CA ALA A 223 18.44 -10.70 11.21
C ALA A 223 17.43 -11.68 11.84
N ALA A 224 17.77 -12.27 12.99
CA ALA A 224 16.87 -13.12 13.78
C ALA A 224 16.30 -14.36 13.03
N GLY A 225 17.06 -14.92 12.09
CA GLY A 225 16.70 -16.16 11.41
C GLY A 225 15.82 -16.00 10.18
N GLY A 226 15.85 -14.83 9.53
CA GLY A 226 15.24 -14.65 8.21
C GLY A 226 15.87 -15.57 7.15
N ASP A 227 15.14 -15.79 6.06
CA ASP A 227 15.66 -16.54 4.91
C ASP A 227 16.65 -15.67 4.12
N ASN A 228 17.94 -15.86 4.41
CA ASN A 228 19.06 -15.25 3.68
C ASN A 228 19.74 -16.27 2.75
N SER A 229 18.99 -17.25 2.24
CA SER A 229 19.56 -18.25 1.33
C SER A 229 20.15 -17.60 0.06
N PRO A 230 21.07 -18.28 -0.65
CA PRO A 230 21.69 -17.72 -1.85
C PRO A 230 20.69 -17.22 -2.90
N GLY A 231 19.55 -17.89 -3.06
CA GLY A 231 18.49 -17.44 -3.98
C GLY A 231 17.87 -16.10 -3.57
N GLN A 232 17.67 -15.87 -2.26
CA GLN A 232 17.16 -14.58 -1.77
C GLN A 232 18.19 -13.47 -1.95
N GLN A 233 19.48 -13.78 -1.79
CA GLN A 233 20.57 -12.83 -2.04
C GLN A 233 20.69 -12.48 -3.51
N ASP A 234 20.59 -13.48 -4.40
CA ASP A 234 20.59 -13.25 -5.83
C ASP A 234 19.41 -12.35 -6.26
N LEU A 235 18.22 -12.56 -5.69
CA LEU A 235 17.07 -11.69 -5.95
C LEU A 235 17.27 -10.28 -5.38
N SER A 236 17.90 -10.15 -4.21
CA SER A 236 18.22 -8.86 -3.58
C SER A 236 19.19 -8.04 -4.44
N VAL A 237 20.23 -8.69 -4.98
CA VAL A 237 21.18 -8.06 -5.90
C VAL A 237 20.49 -7.58 -7.18
N LEU A 238 19.55 -8.37 -7.72
CA LEU A 238 18.81 -7.96 -8.92
C LEU A 238 17.87 -6.79 -8.65
N LEU A 239 17.10 -6.81 -7.56
CA LEU A 239 16.16 -5.74 -7.25
C LEU A 239 16.90 -4.44 -6.90
N SER A 240 17.81 -4.48 -5.92
CA SER A 240 18.61 -3.30 -5.53
C SER A 240 19.40 -2.72 -6.71
N GLY A 241 20.00 -3.57 -7.55
CA GLY A 241 20.71 -3.14 -8.74
C GLY A 241 19.80 -2.45 -9.76
N SER A 242 18.56 -2.93 -9.92
CA SER A 242 17.56 -2.33 -10.81
C SER A 242 17.04 -0.99 -10.28
N VAL A 243 16.82 -0.88 -8.97
CA VAL A 243 16.45 0.38 -8.32
C VAL A 243 17.57 1.42 -8.42
N ALA A 244 18.83 1.01 -8.21
CA ALA A 244 19.99 1.88 -8.39
C ALA A 244 20.14 2.34 -9.86
N ALA A 245 19.88 1.46 -10.83
CA ALA A 245 19.87 1.80 -12.25
C ALA A 245 18.79 2.84 -12.57
N PHE A 246 17.57 2.63 -12.06
CA PHE A 246 16.47 3.58 -12.21
C PHE A 246 16.79 4.94 -11.59
N ALA A 247 17.35 4.97 -10.39
CA ALA A 247 17.75 6.23 -9.74
C ALA A 247 18.82 7.00 -10.55
N TYR A 248 19.70 6.28 -11.26
CA TYR A 248 20.77 6.87 -12.06
C TYR A 248 20.31 7.36 -13.45
N SER A 249 19.48 6.59 -14.15
CA SER A 249 19.14 6.85 -15.56
C SER A 249 17.65 6.87 -15.90
N GLY A 250 16.77 6.63 -14.92
CA GLY A 250 15.35 6.42 -15.14
C GLY A 250 15.01 5.05 -15.75
N ASP A 251 15.97 4.18 -16.03
CA ASP A 251 15.71 2.87 -16.62
C ASP A 251 16.24 1.77 -15.69
N PRO A 252 15.37 0.90 -15.14
CA PRO A 252 15.80 -0.13 -14.20
C PRO A 252 16.60 -1.25 -14.85
N THR A 253 16.66 -1.30 -16.19
CA THR A 253 17.35 -2.36 -16.94
C THR A 253 18.77 -1.98 -17.34
N ILE A 254 19.10 -0.68 -17.36
CA ILE A 254 20.36 -0.15 -17.88
C ILE A 254 21.37 0.04 -16.74
N SER A 255 22.24 -0.96 -16.54
CA SER A 255 23.32 -0.88 -15.56
C SER A 255 24.55 -1.67 -15.99
N ARG A 256 25.71 -1.30 -15.42
CA ARG A 256 26.92 -2.14 -15.44
C ARG A 256 26.84 -3.29 -14.43
N GLY A 257 25.93 -3.19 -13.45
CA GLY A 257 25.65 -4.22 -12.45
C GLY A 257 24.61 -5.24 -12.92
N ARG A 258 24.20 -6.11 -11.98
CA ARG A 258 23.12 -7.07 -12.20
C ARG A 258 21.77 -6.35 -12.03
N THR A 259 20.95 -6.41 -13.06
CA THR A 259 19.59 -5.84 -13.07
C THR A 259 18.62 -6.85 -13.67
N PHE A 260 17.35 -6.70 -13.33
CA PHE A 260 16.28 -7.32 -14.09
C PHE A 260 16.28 -6.84 -15.54
N LYS A 261 15.84 -7.71 -16.43
CA LYS A 261 15.70 -7.43 -17.86
C LYS A 261 14.22 -7.31 -18.20
N ASP A 262 13.93 -6.61 -19.29
CA ASP A 262 12.59 -6.48 -19.85
C ASP A 262 11.57 -5.89 -18.87
N TRP A 263 12.00 -4.95 -18.02
CA TRP A 263 11.09 -4.22 -17.13
C TRP A 263 10.25 -3.24 -17.97
N PRO A 264 8.92 -3.41 -18.05
CA PRO A 264 8.10 -2.61 -18.96
C PRO A 264 7.85 -1.19 -18.41
N VAL A 265 7.45 -0.27 -19.28
CA VAL A 265 6.82 0.99 -18.85
C VAL A 265 5.37 0.66 -18.53
N ALA A 266 4.83 1.19 -17.43
CA ALA A 266 3.54 0.76 -16.91
C ALA A 266 2.36 1.12 -17.82
N TYR A 267 2.47 2.25 -18.53
CA TYR A 267 1.43 2.77 -19.41
C TYR A 267 2.01 3.04 -20.80
N SER A 268 2.31 1.99 -21.55
CA SER A 268 2.66 2.11 -22.98
C SER A 268 1.41 2.43 -23.83
N ASP A 269 1.60 3.11 -24.97
CA ASP A 269 0.57 3.36 -26.00
C ASP A 269 -0.74 4.02 -25.53
N GLN A 270 -0.60 5.10 -24.77
CA GLN A 270 -1.74 5.87 -24.29
C GLN A 270 -2.28 6.81 -25.37
N SER A 271 -3.12 6.27 -26.26
CA SER A 271 -3.91 7.09 -27.19
C SER A 271 -4.63 8.23 -26.44
N THR A 272 -4.91 9.34 -27.11
CA THR A 272 -5.65 10.47 -26.52
C THR A 272 -6.97 10.03 -25.87
N GLN A 273 -7.60 8.98 -26.41
CA GLN A 273 -8.81 8.38 -25.87
C GLN A 273 -8.57 7.64 -24.54
N ALA A 274 -7.44 6.93 -24.39
CA ALA A 274 -7.10 6.25 -23.14
C ALA A 274 -6.88 7.28 -22.02
N LEU A 275 -6.11 8.34 -22.29
CA LEU A 275 -5.82 9.40 -21.31
C LEU A 275 -7.06 10.22 -20.90
N SER A 276 -8.14 10.20 -21.71
CA SER A 276 -9.41 10.84 -21.31
C SER A 276 -10.14 10.09 -20.20
N LYS A 277 -9.86 8.81 -19.98
CA LYS A 277 -10.51 8.00 -18.93
C LYS A 277 -9.90 8.29 -17.56
N GLU A 278 -10.73 8.31 -16.53
CA GLU A 278 -10.26 8.56 -15.16
C GLU A 278 -9.36 7.45 -14.61
N TYR A 279 -9.54 6.21 -15.08
CA TYR A 279 -8.81 5.02 -14.63
C TYR A 279 -8.17 4.26 -15.80
N PRO A 280 -7.01 3.60 -15.58
CA PRO A 280 -6.39 2.80 -16.62
C PRO A 280 -7.20 1.52 -16.86
N ALA A 281 -7.31 1.10 -18.12
CA ALA A 281 -7.95 -0.17 -18.47
C ALA A 281 -7.00 -1.38 -18.30
N GLU A 282 -5.71 -1.12 -18.46
CA GLU A 282 -4.63 -2.08 -18.32
C GLU A 282 -3.37 -1.36 -17.86
N LEU A 283 -2.42 -2.13 -17.30
CA LEU A 283 -1.09 -1.65 -17.00
C LEU A 283 -0.08 -2.79 -17.12
N SER A 284 1.18 -2.46 -17.40
CA SER A 284 2.29 -3.40 -17.37
C SER A 284 3.09 -3.23 -16.09
N LEU A 285 3.65 -4.32 -15.55
CA LEU A 285 4.52 -4.27 -14.38
C LEU A 285 5.56 -5.39 -14.43
N TYR A 286 6.46 -5.37 -13.46
CA TYR A 286 7.41 -6.45 -13.22
C TYR A 286 7.05 -7.21 -11.95
N VAL A 287 6.84 -8.52 -12.02
CA VAL A 287 6.66 -9.34 -10.80
C VAL A 287 8.02 -9.73 -10.29
N VAL A 288 8.25 -9.56 -8.98
CA VAL A 288 9.51 -9.89 -8.32
C VAL A 288 9.30 -11.12 -7.42
N GLY A 289 9.84 -12.25 -7.87
CA GLY A 289 9.82 -13.53 -7.15
C GLY A 289 8.46 -14.22 -7.15
N GLY A 290 8.21 -15.06 -6.13
CA GLY A 290 7.02 -15.88 -6.02
C GLY A 290 7.05 -17.16 -6.88
N PRO A 291 5.97 -17.97 -6.87
CA PRO A 291 5.95 -19.28 -7.52
C PRO A 291 6.18 -19.25 -9.03
N GLN A 292 5.84 -18.14 -9.69
CA GLN A 292 5.98 -17.94 -11.14
C GLN A 292 7.29 -17.24 -11.54
N GLY A 293 8.17 -17.00 -10.55
CA GLY A 293 9.43 -16.30 -10.73
C GLY A 293 9.28 -14.85 -11.21
N ASN A 294 10.44 -14.20 -11.37
CA ASN A 294 10.52 -12.80 -11.79
C ASN A 294 10.32 -12.62 -13.30
N GLY A 295 9.63 -11.55 -13.70
CA GLY A 295 9.47 -11.19 -15.11
C GLY A 295 8.36 -10.17 -15.36
N PRO A 296 8.27 -9.67 -16.61
CA PRO A 296 7.20 -8.76 -17.00
C PRO A 296 5.84 -9.46 -16.96
N ALA A 297 4.78 -8.67 -16.74
CA ALA A 297 3.40 -9.07 -16.86
C ALA A 297 2.50 -7.88 -17.21
N ASN A 298 1.36 -8.18 -17.82
CA ASN A 298 0.29 -7.21 -18.02
C ASN A 298 -0.89 -7.55 -17.12
N MET A 299 -1.48 -6.52 -16.53
CA MET A 299 -2.74 -6.60 -15.79
C MET A 299 -3.84 -5.90 -16.58
N SER A 300 -4.94 -6.59 -16.80
CA SER A 300 -6.17 -6.06 -17.39
C SER A 300 -7.38 -6.76 -16.76
N SER A 301 -8.60 -6.34 -17.10
CA SER A 301 -9.83 -6.94 -16.54
C SER A 301 -10.10 -8.40 -16.96
N GLY A 302 -9.24 -9.03 -17.77
CA GLY A 302 -9.37 -10.43 -18.18
C GLY A 302 -8.07 -11.01 -18.72
N THR A 303 -8.03 -12.34 -18.88
CA THR A 303 -6.89 -13.02 -19.49
C THR A 303 -7.13 -13.23 -20.99
N GLY A 304 -6.26 -12.67 -21.82
CA GLY A 304 -6.29 -12.92 -23.27
C GLY A 304 -5.86 -14.35 -23.61
N SER A 305 -6.22 -14.83 -24.79
CA SER A 305 -5.70 -16.09 -25.33
C SER A 305 -4.18 -15.98 -25.51
N GLY A 306 -3.40 -16.73 -24.72
CA GLY A 306 -1.94 -16.67 -24.72
C GLY A 306 -1.30 -15.99 -23.51
N ALA A 307 -2.08 -15.65 -22.47
CA ALA A 307 -1.54 -15.14 -21.21
C ALA A 307 -0.54 -16.13 -20.57
N SER A 308 0.57 -15.60 -20.05
CA SER A 308 1.57 -16.36 -19.29
C SER A 308 1.01 -16.84 -17.94
N GLU A 309 1.63 -17.83 -17.31
CA GLU A 309 1.23 -18.32 -15.97
C GLU A 309 1.26 -17.20 -14.92
N ARG A 310 2.17 -16.24 -15.05
CA ARG A 310 2.26 -15.05 -14.22
C ARG A 310 1.08 -14.11 -14.41
N GLU A 311 0.68 -13.85 -15.66
CA GLU A 311 -0.49 -13.01 -15.96
C GLU A 311 -1.79 -13.68 -15.50
N ILE A 312 -1.88 -15.01 -15.63
CA ILE A 312 -3.01 -15.78 -15.09
C ILE A 312 -3.07 -15.67 -13.56
N ALA A 313 -1.93 -15.77 -12.88
CA ALA A 313 -1.85 -15.60 -11.43
C ALA A 313 -2.25 -14.18 -10.98
N LEU A 314 -1.80 -13.14 -11.69
CA LEU A 314 -2.18 -11.75 -11.39
C LEU A 314 -3.66 -11.48 -11.67
N ALA A 315 -4.23 -12.08 -12.72
CA ALA A 315 -5.64 -11.87 -13.07
C ALA A 315 -6.60 -12.35 -11.99
N TRP A 316 -6.21 -13.32 -11.14
CA TRP A 316 -6.99 -13.73 -9.98
C TRP A 316 -7.23 -12.59 -8.99
N GLU A 317 -6.31 -11.63 -8.90
CA GLU A 317 -6.41 -10.50 -7.97
C GLU A 317 -7.43 -9.45 -8.41
N LYS A 318 -7.85 -9.43 -9.69
CA LYS A 318 -8.84 -8.48 -10.23
C LYS A 318 -8.52 -7.00 -9.91
N VAL A 319 -7.24 -6.65 -9.78
CA VAL A 319 -6.77 -5.32 -9.34
C VAL A 319 -7.39 -4.21 -10.17
N MET A 320 -7.46 -4.35 -11.50
CA MET A 320 -8.01 -3.30 -12.36
C MET A 320 -9.50 -3.01 -12.09
N GLU A 321 -10.32 -4.03 -11.86
CA GLU A 321 -11.74 -3.86 -11.53
C GLU A 321 -11.90 -3.26 -10.13
N ARG A 322 -11.17 -3.80 -9.15
CA ARG A 322 -11.23 -3.39 -7.73
C ARG A 322 -10.76 -1.95 -7.54
N CYS A 323 -9.61 -1.61 -8.12
CA CYS A 323 -9.08 -0.26 -8.03
C CYS A 323 -9.90 0.77 -8.80
N SER A 324 -10.51 0.41 -9.93
CA SER A 324 -11.44 1.33 -10.60
C SER A 324 -12.61 1.71 -9.70
N PHE A 325 -13.14 0.78 -8.89
CA PHE A 325 -14.20 1.08 -7.94
C PHE A 325 -13.68 1.85 -6.72
N ILE A 326 -12.62 1.37 -6.07
CA ILE A 326 -12.03 2.03 -4.88
C ILE A 326 -11.66 3.48 -5.19
N ASN A 327 -11.04 3.73 -6.35
CA ASN A 327 -10.62 5.06 -6.70
C ASN A 327 -11.80 5.99 -7.05
N SER A 328 -12.96 5.42 -7.47
CA SER A 328 -14.18 6.18 -7.73
C SER A 328 -14.89 6.69 -6.47
N ILE A 329 -14.56 6.12 -5.31
CA ILE A 329 -15.15 6.47 -4.01
C ILE A 329 -14.13 7.16 -3.08
N LEU A 330 -12.99 7.66 -3.59
CA LEU A 330 -11.96 8.31 -2.77
C LEU A 330 -12.49 9.49 -1.95
N GLU A 331 -13.45 10.24 -2.49
CA GLU A 331 -14.08 11.35 -1.75
C GLU A 331 -14.87 10.86 -0.53
N GLU A 332 -15.48 9.67 -0.60
CA GLU A 332 -16.12 8.99 0.54
C GLU A 332 -15.10 8.39 1.50
N ILE A 333 -13.96 7.90 0.98
CA ILE A 333 -12.90 7.31 1.82
C ILE A 333 -12.32 8.37 2.78
N GLY A 334 -12.38 9.65 2.42
CA GLY A 334 -12.06 10.76 3.31
C GLY A 334 -10.57 10.87 3.63
N VAL A 335 -9.74 10.20 2.84
CA VAL A 335 -8.28 10.22 2.87
C VAL A 335 -7.76 10.98 1.65
#